data_AF-A0A257PEC2-F1
#
_entry.id   AF-A0A257PEC2-F1
#
_cell.length_a   1.000
_cell.length_b   1.000
_cell.length_c   1.000
_cell.angle_alpha   90.00
_cell.angle_beta   90.00
_cell.angle_gamma   90.00
#
_symmetry.space_group_name_H-M   'P 1'
#
loop_
_entity.id
_entity.type
_entity.pdbx_description
1 polymer ?
#
loop_
_entity_poly.entity_id
_entity_poly.type
_entity_poly.pdbx_seq_one_letter_code
_entity_poly.pdbx_strand_id
1 'polypeptide(L)'
;MVESFYQQAHRLRDGAVMVYRRGDTNQQVYQARLKIPGVTGYIIRSLKTRDLPTAPNLAEDLFYELRAEQKLSVDVRIAGNLKFKDLWKRFYSAHETGQSIHRQRLHKEPLPPDIYLEQATARHLLVADEPPPVCQLPTIIRWIIPRIIQWYSQSITPR
;
A
#
# COMPACT_ATOMS: atom_id res chain seq x y z
N MET A 1 9.55 38.53 2.31
CA MET A 1 8.51 38.38 1.27
C MET A 1 7.95 36.98 1.38
N VAL A 2 6.64 36.81 1.57
CA VAL A 2 6.02 35.48 1.61
C VAL A 2 5.91 35.00 0.18
N GLU A 3 6.82 34.12 -0.23
CA GLU A 3 6.77 33.52 -1.55
C GLU A 3 5.52 32.63 -1.63
N SER A 4 4.64 32.89 -2.59
CA SER A 4 3.40 32.13 -2.71
C SER A 4 3.71 30.67 -3.02
N PHE A 5 3.11 29.74 -2.27
CA PHE A 5 3.30 28.29 -2.43
C PHE A 5 3.14 27.80 -3.88
N TYR A 6 2.25 28.47 -4.63
CA TYR A 6 2.04 28.26 -6.06
C TYR A 6 2.82 29.28 -6.87
N GLN A 7 3.78 28.81 -7.67
CA GLN A 7 4.48 29.62 -8.66
C GLN A 7 3.98 29.25 -10.07
N GLN A 8 3.91 30.22 -10.99
CA GLN A 8 3.51 30.02 -12.40
C GLN A 8 2.20 29.22 -12.52
N ALA A 9 1.16 29.67 -11.82
CA ALA A 9 -0.13 28.98 -11.77
C ALA A 9 -0.99 29.31 -13.01
N HIS A 10 -1.37 28.27 -13.75
CA HIS A 10 -2.28 28.35 -14.90
C HIS A 10 -3.55 27.57 -14.60
N ARG A 11 -4.71 28.20 -14.81
CA ARG A 11 -6.04 27.60 -14.58
C ARG A 11 -6.70 27.32 -15.92
N LEU A 12 -7.27 26.13 -16.05
CA LEU A 12 -7.99 25.65 -17.22
C LEU A 12 -9.35 25.10 -16.77
N ARG A 13 -10.34 25.10 -17.68
CA ARG A 13 -11.70 24.56 -17.47
C ARG A 13 -12.36 25.07 -16.18
N ASP A 14 -12.57 26.38 -16.10
CA ASP A 14 -13.22 27.04 -14.95
C ASP A 14 -12.56 26.73 -13.59
N GLY A 15 -11.26 26.39 -13.61
CA GLY A 15 -10.48 26.03 -12.43
C GLY A 15 -10.56 24.55 -12.03
N ALA A 16 -11.15 23.69 -12.87
CA ALA A 16 -11.11 22.24 -12.66
C ALA A 16 -9.70 21.66 -12.82
N VAL A 17 -8.88 22.27 -13.67
CA VAL A 17 -7.47 21.91 -13.88
C VAL A 17 -6.60 23.10 -13.52
N MET A 18 -5.66 22.91 -12.62
CA MET A 18 -4.68 23.93 -12.24
C MET A 18 -3.28 23.36 -12.35
N VAL A 19 -2.46 23.95 -13.22
CA VAL A 19 -1.05 23.62 -13.39
C VAL A 19 -0.23 24.63 -12.61
N TYR A 20 0.75 24.17 -11.83
CA TYR A 20 1.60 25.04 -11.02
C TYR A 20 2.97 24.42 -10.80
N ARG A 21 3.94 25.25 -10.43
CA ARG A 21 5.21 24.82 -9.84
C ARG A 21 5.19 25.09 -8.34
N ARG A 22 5.90 24.23 -7.60
CA ARG A 22 6.11 24.42 -6.17
C ARG A 22 7.41 25.19 -5.96
N GLY A 23 7.36 26.30 -5.23
CA GLY A 23 8.54 27.12 -4.94
C GLY A 23 9.56 26.43 -4.03
N ASP A 24 9.09 25.52 -3.17
CA ASP A 24 9.92 24.89 -2.12
C ASP A 24 10.86 23.79 -2.64
N THR A 25 10.72 23.35 -3.89
CA THR A 25 11.36 22.12 -4.38
C THR A 25 12.41 22.41 -5.45
N ASN A 26 13.63 21.92 -5.24
CA ASN A 26 14.74 22.03 -6.21
C ASN A 26 14.40 21.45 -7.59
N GLN A 27 13.51 20.46 -7.64
CA GLN A 27 12.94 19.96 -8.88
C GLN A 27 11.77 20.85 -9.33
N GLN A 28 12.07 21.78 -10.25
CA GLN A 28 11.11 22.70 -10.87
C GLN A 28 10.21 21.99 -11.91
N VAL A 29 9.55 20.91 -11.49
CA VAL A 29 8.62 20.14 -12.32
C VAL A 29 7.20 20.67 -12.13
N TYR A 30 6.44 20.76 -13.21
CA TYR A 30 5.04 21.16 -13.13
C TYR A 30 4.19 20.07 -12.46
N GLN A 31 3.27 20.50 -11.61
CA GLN A 31 2.25 19.68 -10.98
C GLN A 31 0.87 20.10 -11.46
N ALA A 32 0.00 19.12 -11.64
CA ALA A 32 -1.40 19.33 -11.95
C ALA A 32 -2.25 19.02 -10.71
N ARG A 33 -3.08 19.98 -10.31
CA ARG A 33 -4.17 19.81 -9.35
C ARG A 33 -5.46 19.70 -10.14
N LEU A 34 -6.12 18.57 -10.02
CA LEU A 34 -7.29 18.19 -10.80
C LEU A 34 -8.49 17.98 -9.90
N LYS A 35 -9.62 18.59 -10.27
CA LYS A 35 -10.92 18.38 -9.66
C LYS A 35 -11.76 17.52 -10.60
N ILE A 36 -11.74 16.20 -10.37
CA ILE A 36 -12.51 15.25 -11.18
C ILE A 36 -13.96 15.18 -10.64
N PRO A 37 -14.99 15.38 -11.48
CA PRO A 37 -16.37 15.23 -11.04
C PRO A 37 -16.65 13.80 -10.62
N GLY A 38 -17.30 13.62 -9.47
CA GLY A 38 -17.58 12.29 -8.89
C GLY A 38 -16.49 11.76 -7.95
N VAL A 39 -15.33 12.42 -7.89
CA VAL A 39 -14.28 12.10 -6.89
C VAL A 39 -14.26 13.19 -5.82
N THR A 40 -14.18 12.78 -4.56
CA THR A 40 -14.05 13.73 -3.45
C THR A 40 -12.63 14.30 -3.38
N GLY A 41 -12.53 15.62 -3.21
CA GLY A 41 -11.26 16.33 -3.06
C GLY A 41 -10.52 16.62 -4.37
N TYR A 42 -9.21 16.84 -4.25
CA TYR A 42 -8.33 17.13 -5.39
C TYR A 42 -7.33 16.01 -5.59
N ILE A 43 -7.04 15.71 -6.85
CA ILE A 43 -5.98 14.79 -7.25
C ILE A 43 -4.79 15.62 -7.69
N ILE A 44 -3.64 15.40 -7.05
CA ILE A 44 -2.40 16.08 -7.41
C ILE A 44 -1.47 15.07 -8.06
N ARG A 45 -1.02 15.36 -9.28
CA ARG A 45 -0.06 14.53 -10.02
C ARG A 45 1.08 15.39 -10.55
N SER A 46 2.28 14.83 -10.58
CA SER A 46 3.41 15.46 -11.26
C SER A 46 3.29 15.21 -12.76
N LEU A 47 3.47 16.26 -13.57
CA LEU A 47 3.45 16.15 -15.03
C LEU A 47 4.79 15.69 -15.59
N LYS A 48 5.83 15.59 -14.74
CA LYS A 48 7.21 15.21 -15.09
C LYS A 48 7.86 16.07 -16.17
N THR A 49 7.22 17.17 -16.57
CA THR A 49 7.74 18.16 -17.53
C THR A 49 8.20 19.43 -16.82
N ARG A 50 9.20 20.08 -17.41
CA ARG A 50 9.65 21.42 -17.04
C ARG A 50 9.19 22.47 -18.06
N ASP A 51 8.63 22.06 -19.19
CA ASP A 51 8.29 23.01 -20.25
C ASP A 51 6.87 23.55 -20.03
N LEU A 52 6.75 24.88 -20.00
CA LEU A 52 5.48 25.56 -19.81
C LEU A 52 4.45 25.24 -20.92
N PRO A 53 4.79 25.26 -22.23
CA PRO A 53 3.77 25.06 -23.27
C PRO A 53 3.23 23.62 -23.30
N THR A 54 4.01 22.63 -22.86
CA THR A 54 3.57 21.22 -22.86
C THR A 54 2.76 20.87 -21.61
N ALA A 55 2.98 21.57 -20.49
CA ALA A 55 2.34 21.25 -19.22
C ALA A 55 0.80 21.37 -19.22
N PRO A 56 0.17 22.41 -19.79
CA PRO A 56 -1.29 22.50 -19.94
C PRO A 56 -1.88 21.32 -20.70
N ASN A 57 -1.30 20.96 -21.86
CA ASN A 57 -1.79 19.87 -22.70
C ASN A 57 -1.73 18.54 -21.96
N LEU A 58 -0.59 18.24 -21.31
CA LEU A 58 -0.44 17.03 -20.51
C LEU A 58 -1.41 17.00 -19.32
N ALA A 59 -1.70 18.15 -18.71
CA ALA A 59 -2.67 18.22 -17.62
C ALA A 59 -4.11 17.98 -18.10
N GLU A 60 -4.45 18.41 -19.31
CA GLU A 60 -5.74 18.11 -19.94
C GLU A 60 -5.87 16.63 -20.30
N ASP A 61 -4.84 16.04 -20.91
CA ASP A 61 -4.83 14.60 -21.23
C ASP A 61 -5.02 13.77 -19.95
N LEU A 62 -4.28 14.11 -18.88
CA LEU A 62 -4.41 13.46 -17.58
C LEU A 62 -5.82 13.63 -17.00
N PHE A 63 -6.43 14.82 -17.14
CA PHE A 63 -7.80 15.04 -16.69
C PHE A 63 -8.79 14.12 -17.42
N TYR A 64 -8.64 13.93 -18.73
CA TYR A 64 -9.51 13.05 -19.50
C TYR A 64 -9.33 11.58 -19.15
N GLU A 65 -8.09 11.13 -18.98
CA GLU A 65 -7.75 9.77 -18.56
C GLU A 65 -8.41 9.44 -17.22
N LEU A 66 -8.21 10.28 -16.20
CA LEU A 66 -8.82 10.09 -14.88
C LEU A 66 -10.35 10.15 -14.92
N ARG A 67 -10.93 10.97 -15.80
CA ARG A 67 -12.38 11.02 -16.00
C ARG A 67 -12.90 9.72 -16.63
N ALA A 68 -12.15 9.13 -17.56
CA ALA A 68 -12.50 7.86 -18.17
C ALA A 68 -12.42 6.71 -17.15
N GLU A 69 -11.36 6.65 -16.36
CA GLU A 69 -11.21 5.69 -15.25
C GLU A 69 -12.35 5.79 -14.24
N GLN A 70 -12.74 7.02 -13.85
CA GLN A 70 -13.86 7.24 -12.93
C GLN A 70 -15.18 6.67 -13.48
N LYS A 71 -15.43 6.82 -14.79
CA LYS A 71 -16.63 6.26 -15.43
C LYS A 71 -16.62 4.73 -15.42
N LEU A 72 -15.45 4.11 -15.47
CA LEU A 72 -15.27 2.66 -15.35
C LEU A 72 -15.32 2.17 -13.90
N SER A 73 -15.64 3.04 -12.94
CA SER A 73 -15.63 2.74 -11.50
C SER A 73 -14.27 2.27 -10.97
N VAL A 74 -13.18 2.67 -11.63
CA VAL A 74 -11.82 2.47 -11.14
C VAL A 74 -11.49 3.56 -10.13
N ASP A 75 -10.89 3.20 -9.00
CA ASP A 75 -10.48 4.17 -7.98
C ASP A 75 -9.30 5.04 -8.45
N VAL A 76 -9.64 6.17 -9.07
CA VAL A 76 -8.72 7.18 -9.63
C VAL A 76 -7.70 7.71 -8.61
N ARG A 77 -8.08 7.78 -7.33
CA ARG A 77 -7.17 8.23 -6.25
C ARG A 77 -6.01 7.28 -6.01
N ILE A 78 -6.20 6.01 -6.37
CA ILE A 78 -5.36 4.90 -5.95
C ILE A 78 -4.62 4.28 -7.14
N ALA A 79 -5.11 4.53 -8.36
CA ALA A 79 -4.42 4.26 -9.60
C ALA A 79 -2.96 4.75 -9.53
N GLY A 80 -2.01 3.81 -9.64
CA GLY A 80 -0.56 4.07 -9.67
C GLY A 80 0.18 4.20 -8.34
N ASN A 81 -0.48 4.21 -7.16
CA ASN A 81 0.20 4.24 -5.85
C ASN A 81 -0.49 3.36 -4.79
N LEU A 82 -1.09 2.26 -5.25
CA LEU A 82 -1.75 1.30 -4.36
C LEU A 82 -0.68 0.49 -3.63
N LYS A 83 -0.63 0.63 -2.30
CA LYS A 83 0.21 -0.24 -1.46
C LYS A 83 -0.35 -1.66 -1.48
N PHE A 84 0.52 -2.66 -1.42
CA PHE A 84 0.09 -4.07 -1.35
C PHE A 84 -0.94 -4.31 -0.23
N LYS A 85 -0.80 -3.66 0.93
CA LYS A 85 -1.78 -3.74 2.03
C LYS A 85 -3.20 -3.35 1.60
N ASP A 86 -3.34 -2.27 0.84
CA ASP A 86 -4.64 -1.77 0.42
C ASP A 86 -5.21 -2.63 -0.72
N LEU A 87 -4.34 -3.11 -1.62
CA LEU A 87 -4.69 -4.09 -2.64
C LEU A 87 -5.18 -5.40 -1.99
N TRP A 88 -4.44 -5.91 -1.00
CA TRP A 88 -4.78 -7.13 -0.27
C TRP A 88 -6.12 -7.01 0.44
N LYS A 89 -6.40 -5.87 1.08
CA LYS A 89 -7.71 -5.61 1.70
C LYS A 89 -8.84 -5.69 0.69
N ARG A 90 -8.70 -5.03 -0.47
CA ARG A 90 -9.70 -5.04 -1.55
C ARG A 90 -9.92 -6.43 -2.12
N PHE A 91 -8.81 -7.11 -2.41
CA PHE A 91 -8.83 -8.48 -2.89
C PHE A 91 -9.53 -9.41 -1.90
N TYR A 92 -9.14 -9.33 -0.62
CA TYR A 92 -9.71 -10.15 0.44
C TYR A 92 -11.21 -9.86 0.62
N SER A 93 -11.63 -8.59 0.66
CA SER A 93 -13.06 -8.26 0.76
C SER A 93 -13.89 -8.78 -0.42
N ALA A 94 -13.33 -8.77 -1.64
CA ALA A 94 -14.01 -9.31 -2.81
C ALA A 94 -14.11 -10.85 -2.79
N HIS A 95 -13.15 -11.53 -2.17
CA HIS A 95 -13.07 -12.99 -2.13
C HIS A 95 -13.49 -13.60 -0.79
N GLU A 96 -13.95 -12.79 0.17
CA GLU A 96 -14.42 -13.27 1.47
C GLU A 96 -15.63 -14.21 1.31
N THR A 97 -16.52 -13.89 0.38
CA THR A 97 -17.73 -14.65 0.05
C THR A 97 -17.44 -16.04 -0.49
N GLY A 98 -16.30 -16.25 -1.15
CA GLY A 98 -15.86 -17.54 -1.69
C GLY A 98 -15.15 -18.44 -0.68
N GLN A 99 -14.90 -17.96 0.55
CA GLN A 99 -14.21 -18.73 1.59
C GLN A 99 -15.21 -19.50 2.47
N SER A 100 -14.80 -20.67 2.95
CA SER A 100 -15.58 -21.40 3.95
C SER A 100 -15.71 -20.59 5.24
N ILE A 101 -16.82 -20.79 5.97
CA ILE A 101 -17.11 -20.11 7.25
C ILE A 101 -15.93 -20.24 8.24
N HIS A 102 -15.28 -21.41 8.26
CA HIS A 102 -14.11 -21.66 9.10
C HIS A 102 -12.95 -20.72 8.79
N ARG A 103 -12.62 -20.52 7.51
CA ARG A 103 -11.51 -19.65 7.08
C ARG A 103 -11.82 -18.18 7.33
N GLN A 104 -13.09 -17.78 7.21
CA GLN A 104 -13.52 -16.43 7.55
C GLN A 104 -13.33 -16.11 9.05
N ARG A 105 -13.57 -17.09 9.95
CA ARG A 105 -13.40 -16.91 11.40
C ARG A 105 -11.94 -16.64 11.79
N LEU A 106 -10.99 -17.39 11.21
CA LEU A 106 -9.54 -17.23 11.49
C LEU A 106 -9.02 -15.81 11.22
N HIS A 107 -9.67 -15.06 10.32
CA HIS A 107 -9.26 -13.71 9.95
C HIS A 107 -10.09 -12.60 10.63
N LYS A 108 -11.18 -12.95 11.32
CA LYS A 108 -12.07 -12.01 12.03
C LYS A 108 -11.83 -11.96 13.53
N GLU A 109 -11.40 -13.06 14.13
CA GLU A 109 -11.14 -13.10 15.56
C GLU A 109 -9.82 -12.37 15.88
N PRO A 110 -9.82 -11.34 16.75
CA PRO A 110 -8.58 -10.98 17.41
C PRO A 110 -8.11 -12.25 18.13
N LEU A 111 -6.83 -12.62 17.93
CA LEU A 111 -6.23 -13.73 18.67
C LEU A 111 -6.67 -13.63 20.12
N PRO A 112 -7.18 -14.71 20.74
CA PRO A 112 -7.62 -14.65 22.12
C PRO A 112 -6.47 -14.10 22.97
N PRO A 113 -6.73 -13.12 23.86
CA PRO A 113 -5.70 -12.54 24.72
C PRO A 113 -5.03 -13.58 25.65
N ASP A 114 -5.55 -14.79 25.68
CA ASP A 114 -5.24 -15.85 26.65
C ASP A 114 -3.92 -16.59 26.36
N ILE A 115 -3.20 -16.29 25.28
CA ILE A 115 -1.89 -16.91 25.00
C ILE A 115 -0.74 -16.21 25.76
N TYR A 116 -1.00 -15.09 26.45
CA TYR A 116 0.04 -14.35 27.20
C TYR A 116 -0.08 -14.41 28.73
N LEU A 117 -0.92 -15.29 29.29
CA LEU A 117 -1.17 -15.31 30.74
C LEU A 117 -0.91 -16.64 31.47
N GLU A 118 -0.27 -17.62 30.83
CA GLU A 118 0.25 -18.81 31.53
C GLU A 118 1.75 -18.75 31.88
N GLN A 119 2.42 -17.60 31.67
CA GLN A 119 3.80 -17.41 32.15
C GLN A 119 3.91 -16.53 33.40
N ALA A 120 2.81 -15.94 33.88
CA ALA A 120 2.81 -14.98 34.99
C ALA A 120 2.39 -15.56 36.36
N THR A 121 1.79 -16.76 36.40
CA THR A 121 1.34 -17.43 37.63
C THR A 121 2.25 -18.58 38.09
N ALA A 122 3.48 -18.68 37.54
CA ALA A 122 4.49 -19.66 37.94
C ALA A 122 5.77 -19.00 38.52
N ARG A 123 5.64 -17.84 39.18
CA ARG A 123 6.74 -17.17 39.91
C ARG A 123 6.58 -17.15 41.43
N HIS A 124 5.60 -17.87 41.97
CA HIS A 124 5.51 -18.18 43.39
C HIS A 124 5.43 -19.70 43.54
N LEU A 125 6.59 -20.32 43.81
CA LEU A 125 6.86 -21.70 44.24
C LEU A 125 7.97 -22.32 43.37
N LEU A 126 9.20 -21.86 43.59
CA LEU A 126 10.41 -22.63 43.31
C LEU A 126 10.90 -23.25 44.61
N VAL A 127 10.52 -24.49 44.91
CA VAL A 127 11.39 -25.45 45.61
C VAL A 127 11.07 -26.85 45.07
N ALA A 128 12.14 -27.57 44.72
CA ALA A 128 12.26 -29.00 44.40
C ALA A 128 12.10 -29.42 42.92
N ASP A 129 13.27 -29.76 42.36
CA ASP A 129 13.58 -30.83 41.40
C ASP A 129 12.49 -31.33 40.44
N GLU A 130 12.67 -31.04 39.14
CA GLU A 130 12.86 -32.03 38.06
C GLU A 130 12.99 -31.31 36.69
N PRO A 131 13.87 -31.76 35.77
CA PRO A 131 13.97 -31.16 34.43
C PRO A 131 12.77 -31.54 33.54
N PRO A 132 12.14 -30.59 32.82
CA PRO A 132 11.00 -30.90 31.96
C PRO A 132 11.40 -31.70 30.71
N PRO A 133 10.50 -32.56 30.19
CA PRO A 133 10.76 -33.39 29.02
C PRO A 133 10.93 -32.54 27.75
N VAL A 134 11.94 -32.90 26.97
CA VAL A 134 12.23 -32.36 25.64
C VAL A 134 10.97 -32.45 24.75
N CYS A 135 10.32 -31.31 24.50
CA CYS A 135 9.20 -31.24 23.58
C CYS A 135 9.67 -31.61 22.16
N GLN A 136 9.20 -32.76 21.68
CA GLN A 136 9.41 -33.21 20.31
C GLN A 136 8.64 -32.29 19.36
N LEU A 137 9.38 -31.62 18.48
CA LEU A 137 8.83 -30.87 17.35
C LEU A 137 7.99 -31.81 16.45
N PRO A 138 6.84 -31.37 15.92
CA PRO A 138 6.09 -32.16 14.94
C PRO A 138 6.94 -32.37 13.68
N THR A 139 7.08 -33.65 13.29
CA THR A 139 8.00 -34.20 12.27
C THR A 139 7.85 -33.63 10.85
N ILE A 140 6.83 -32.81 10.58
CA ILE A 140 6.53 -32.29 9.23
C ILE A 140 7.41 -31.09 8.84
N ILE A 141 7.94 -30.32 9.79
CA ILE A 141 8.74 -29.12 9.49
C ILE A 141 10.22 -29.45 9.17
N ARG A 142 10.68 -30.67 9.49
CA ARG A 142 12.08 -31.09 9.32
C ARG A 142 12.48 -31.36 7.86
N TRP A 143 11.52 -31.50 6.94
CA TRP A 143 11.77 -31.87 5.53
C TRP A 143 11.66 -30.72 4.53
N ILE A 144 11.01 -29.61 4.88
CA ILE A 144 10.75 -28.51 3.93
C ILE A 144 11.91 -27.51 3.89
N ILE A 145 12.50 -27.22 5.06
CA ILE A 145 13.55 -26.21 5.20
C ILE A 145 14.83 -26.54 4.39
N PRO A 146 15.37 -27.77 4.35
CA PRO A 146 16.56 -28.03 3.53
C PRO A 146 16.31 -27.98 2.01
N ARG A 147 15.06 -28.18 1.57
CA ARG A 147 14.71 -28.21 0.14
C ARG A 147 14.63 -26.82 -0.51
N ILE A 148 14.28 -25.79 0.28
CA ILE A 148 14.23 -24.38 -0.18
C ILE A 148 15.65 -23.79 -0.28
N ILE A 149 16.54 -24.15 0.64
CA ILE A 149 17.93 -23.66 0.67
C ILE A 149 18.73 -24.19 -0.53
N GLN A 150 18.49 -25.44 -0.96
CA GLN A 150 19.18 -26.02 -2.11
C GLN A 150 18.75 -25.41 -3.47
N TRP A 151 17.53 -24.89 -3.58
CA TRP A 151 17.06 -24.23 -4.79
C TRP A 151 17.66 -22.83 -4.98
N TYR A 152 17.86 -22.09 -3.87
CA TYR A 152 18.42 -20.73 -3.91
C TYR A 152 19.93 -20.69 -4.25
N SER A 153 20.67 -21.77 -4.00
CA SER A 153 22.11 -21.85 -4.28
C SER A 153 22.45 -22.14 -5.75
N GLN A 154 21.49 -22.55 -6.58
CA GLN A 154 21.74 -22.90 -7.99
C GLN A 154 21.39 -21.78 -8.99
N SER A 155 20.68 -20.73 -8.56
CA SER A 155 20.26 -19.61 -9.42
C SER A 155 21.18 -18.39 -9.38
N ILE A 156 22.29 -18.46 -8.63
CA ILE A 156 23.27 -17.38 -8.49
C ILE A 156 24.64 -17.90 -8.95
N THR A 157 24.78 -18.11 -10.25
CA THR A 157 26.09 -18.12 -10.91
C THR A 157 26.10 -17.02 -11.97
N PRO A 158 26.94 -15.98 -11.83
CA PRO A 158 27.20 -15.04 -12.91
C PRO A 158 28.01 -15.76 -14.01
N ARG A 159 27.67 -15.48 -15.28
CA ARG A 159 28.54 -15.75 -16.43
C ARG A 159 29.77 -14.87 -16.38
#